data_AF-A0A392PKW6-F1
#
_entry.id   AF-A0A392PKW6-F1
#
_cell.length_a   1.000
_cell.length_b   1.000
_cell.length_c   1.000
_cell.angle_alpha   90.00
_cell.angle_beta   90.00
_cell.angle_gamma   90.00
#
_symmetry.space_group_name_H-M   'P 1'
#
loop_
_entity.id
_entity.type
_entity.pdbx_description
1 polymer ?
#
loop_
_entity_poly.entity_id
_entity_poly.type
_entity_poly.pdbx_seq_one_letter_code
_entity_poly.pdbx_strand_id
1 'polypeptide(L)'
;NLWDNAFSGESLHFQVGGFPKLKELDLTRLNRLSSITIDEEALLRLEHFRFKNNPQLKVLPQDLKNLKNLQFLGFAEMPAELVDSIEEGGPCHGIINHIPVVQIRQNEGSKFHDYKLYRIRTQLNV
;
A
#
# COMPACT_ATOMS: atom_id res chain seq x y z
N ASN A 1 5.81 10.32 5.97
CA ASN A 1 5.83 9.03 6.70
C ASN A 1 5.07 9.15 8.00
N LEU A 2 4.18 8.19 8.26
CA LEU A 2 3.38 8.11 9.48
C LEU A 2 3.67 6.77 10.15
N TRP A 3 4.28 6.82 11.33
CA TRP A 3 4.72 5.64 12.09
C TRP A 3 4.11 5.65 13.49
N ASP A 4 3.97 4.48 14.12
CA ASP A 4 3.69 4.35 15.56
C ASP A 4 2.48 5.17 16.04
N ASN A 5 1.33 4.98 15.39
CA ASN A 5 0.10 5.73 15.66
C ASN A 5 0.25 7.26 15.55
N ALA A 6 1.20 7.77 14.75
CA ALA A 6 1.26 9.19 14.37
C ALA A 6 -0.04 9.72 13.74
N PHE A 7 -0.87 8.80 13.23
CA PHE A 7 -2.27 9.04 12.92
C PHE A 7 -3.16 8.15 13.79
N SER A 8 -4.07 8.75 14.54
CA SER A 8 -4.99 8.07 15.47
C SER A 8 -6.41 7.91 14.94
N GLY A 9 -6.68 8.36 13.71
CA GLY A 9 -7.97 8.20 13.04
C GLY A 9 -8.15 6.83 12.39
N GLU A 10 -9.38 6.53 12.01
CA GLU A 10 -9.74 5.27 11.36
C GLU A 10 -9.70 5.37 9.83
N SER A 11 -9.97 6.57 9.30
CA SER A 11 -9.98 6.86 7.87
C SER A 11 -8.97 7.96 7.54
N LEU A 12 -7.99 7.64 6.69
CA LEU A 12 -7.03 8.61 6.19
C LEU A 12 -7.47 9.09 4.80
N HIS A 13 -7.81 10.37 4.69
CA HIS A 13 -8.25 10.98 3.44
C HIS A 13 -7.18 11.90 2.88
N PHE A 14 -6.66 11.56 1.71
CA PHE A 14 -5.82 12.44 0.91
C PHE A 14 -6.72 13.27 -0.02
N GLN A 15 -6.92 14.52 0.37
CA GLN A 15 -7.79 15.45 -0.35
C GLN A 15 -7.18 15.91 -1.67
N VAL A 16 -8.04 16.36 -2.59
CA VAL A 16 -7.65 17.00 -3.86
C VAL A 16 -6.55 18.04 -3.66
N GLY A 17 -5.52 18.01 -4.51
CA GLY A 17 -4.34 18.88 -4.41
C GLY A 17 -3.45 18.62 -3.19
N GLY A 18 -3.74 17.58 -2.40
CA GLY A 18 -2.97 17.18 -1.23
C GLY A 18 -1.60 16.64 -1.62
N PHE A 19 -0.55 17.18 -0.98
CA PHE A 19 0.83 16.71 -1.08
C PHE A 19 1.37 16.57 -2.53
N PRO A 20 1.29 17.61 -3.38
CA PRO A 20 1.58 17.52 -4.81
C PRO A 20 3.06 17.24 -5.15
N LYS A 21 3.95 17.34 -4.15
CA LYS A 21 5.40 17.10 -4.29
C LYS A 21 5.87 15.83 -3.58
N LEU A 22 4.98 15.11 -2.87
CA LEU A 22 5.37 13.94 -2.11
C LEU A 22 5.66 12.77 -3.05
N LYS A 23 6.85 12.18 -2.91
CA LYS A 23 7.31 11.04 -3.71
C LYS A 23 7.24 9.71 -2.99
N GLU A 24 7.35 9.73 -1.67
CA GLU A 24 7.40 8.53 -0.85
C GLU A 24 6.45 8.66 0.33
N LEU A 25 5.69 7.60 0.58
CA LEU A 25 4.76 7.53 1.68
C LEU A 25 4.81 6.16 2.34
N ASP A 26 5.15 6.16 3.63
CA ASP A 26 5.08 4.98 4.48
C ASP A 26 3.99 5.14 5.54
N LEU A 27 3.10 4.15 5.60
CA LEU A 27 2.09 4.00 6.65
C LEU A 27 2.43 2.76 7.47
N THR A 28 2.95 2.97 8.67
CA THR A 28 3.49 1.88 9.51
C THR A 28 2.91 1.91 10.92
N ARG A 29 2.43 0.76 11.41
CA ARG A 29 1.92 0.63 12.80
C ARG A 29 0.87 1.68 13.13
N LEU A 30 -0.07 1.89 12.21
CA LEU A 30 -1.24 2.74 12.41
C LEU A 30 -2.41 1.83 12.82
N ASN A 31 -2.47 1.50 14.11
CA ASN A 31 -3.30 0.39 14.62
C ASN A 31 -4.81 0.59 14.45
N ARG A 32 -5.25 1.84 14.26
CA ARG A 32 -6.66 2.18 14.04
C ARG A 32 -7.03 2.38 12.58
N LEU A 33 -6.04 2.54 11.69
CA LEU A 33 -6.28 2.83 10.29
C LEU A 33 -6.96 1.62 9.62
N SER A 34 -8.22 1.80 9.23
CA SER A 34 -9.04 0.76 8.59
C SER A 34 -9.38 1.09 7.13
N SER A 35 -9.29 2.36 6.75
CA SER A 35 -9.63 2.81 5.40
C SER A 35 -8.76 3.98 4.94
N ILE A 36 -8.58 4.07 3.63
CA ILE A 36 -7.87 5.16 2.97
C ILE A 36 -8.74 5.62 1.81
N THR A 37 -8.85 6.92 1.62
CA THR A 37 -9.51 7.53 0.47
C THR A 37 -8.53 8.47 -0.18
N ILE A 38 -8.45 8.44 -1.51
CA ILE A 38 -7.53 9.28 -2.29
C ILE A 38 -8.36 9.97 -3.34
N ASP A 39 -8.55 11.28 -3.19
CA ASP A 39 -9.23 12.07 -4.22
C ASP A 39 -8.43 12.04 -5.52
N GLU A 40 -9.14 12.21 -6.64
CA GLU A 40 -8.47 12.54 -7.90
C GLU A 40 -7.57 13.76 -7.70
N GLU A 41 -6.39 13.76 -8.34
CA GLU A 41 -5.37 14.80 -8.22
C GLU A 41 -4.69 14.94 -6.83
N ALA A 42 -4.96 14.07 -5.87
CA ALA A 42 -4.12 13.93 -4.69
C ALA A 42 -2.85 13.11 -5.02
N LEU A 43 -1.75 13.35 -4.29
CA LEU A 43 -0.54 12.51 -4.35
C LEU A 43 0.03 12.33 -5.77
N LEU A 44 -0.13 13.34 -6.65
CA LEU A 44 0.18 13.24 -8.09
C LEU A 44 1.59 12.77 -8.40
N ARG A 45 2.58 13.02 -7.53
CA ARG A 45 3.99 12.65 -7.74
C ARG A 45 4.44 11.47 -6.89
N LEU A 46 3.52 10.74 -6.28
CA LEU A 46 3.88 9.60 -5.44
C LEU A 46 4.45 8.47 -6.31
N GLU A 47 5.67 8.05 -5.98
CA GLU A 47 6.44 7.02 -6.68
C GLU A 47 6.55 5.74 -5.83
N HIS A 48 6.61 5.87 -4.50
CA HIS A 48 6.73 4.74 -3.57
C HIS A 48 5.67 4.81 -2.48
N PHE A 49 4.89 3.74 -2.33
CA PHE A 49 3.90 3.62 -1.27
C PHE A 49 4.12 2.31 -0.52
N ARG A 50 4.34 2.39 0.80
CA ARG A 50 4.52 1.21 1.65
C ARG A 50 3.53 1.16 2.80
N PHE A 51 3.06 -0.05 3.05
CA PHE A 51 2.24 -0.41 4.18
C PHE A 51 2.98 -1.43 5.04
N LYS A 52 3.06 -1.16 6.35
CA LYS A 52 3.67 -2.09 7.28
C LYS A 52 2.87 -2.20 8.58
N ASN A 53 2.42 -3.40 8.92
CA ASN A 53 1.79 -3.68 10.20
C ASN A 53 0.62 -2.71 10.49
N ASN A 54 -0.36 -2.66 9.59
CA ASN A 54 -1.62 -1.93 9.78
C ASN A 54 -2.76 -2.94 9.93
N PRO A 55 -3.04 -3.44 11.15
CA PRO A 55 -3.87 -4.62 11.36
C PRO A 55 -5.35 -4.46 11.00
N GLN A 56 -5.85 -3.21 10.92
CA GLN A 56 -7.25 -2.93 10.56
C GLN A 56 -7.43 -2.63 9.07
N LEU A 57 -6.34 -2.41 8.32
CA LEU A 57 -6.40 -2.12 6.89
C LEU A 57 -6.48 -3.44 6.11
N LYS A 58 -7.70 -3.91 5.89
CA LYS A 58 -8.01 -5.23 5.29
C LYS A 58 -8.31 -5.18 3.79
N VAL A 59 -8.55 -4.00 3.23
CA VAL A 59 -8.93 -3.83 1.83
C VAL A 59 -8.08 -2.72 1.22
N LEU A 60 -7.61 -2.94 -0.01
CA LEU A 60 -6.88 -1.93 -0.77
C LEU A 60 -7.87 -0.87 -1.31
N PRO A 61 -7.58 0.43 -1.15
CA PRO A 61 -8.45 1.47 -1.69
C PRO A 61 -8.50 1.42 -3.22
N GLN A 62 -9.71 1.43 -3.78
CA GLN A 62 -9.94 1.44 -5.24
C GLN A 62 -9.30 2.65 -5.91
N ASP A 63 -9.21 3.77 -5.18
CA ASP A 63 -8.65 5.04 -5.64
C ASP A 63 -7.15 4.94 -5.94
N LEU A 64 -6.47 3.88 -5.49
CA LEU A 64 -5.05 3.66 -5.77
C LEU A 64 -4.78 3.54 -7.29
N LYS A 65 -5.79 3.15 -8.08
CA LYS A 65 -5.74 3.18 -9.56
C LYS A 65 -5.48 4.58 -10.14
N ASN A 66 -5.70 5.64 -9.37
CA ASN A 66 -5.52 7.02 -9.79
C ASN A 66 -4.06 7.48 -9.66
N LEU A 67 -3.21 6.74 -8.92
CA LEU A 67 -1.81 7.09 -8.69
C LEU A 67 -0.92 6.70 -9.88
N LYS A 68 -1.04 7.44 -10.99
CA LYS A 68 -0.39 7.09 -12.27
C LYS A 68 1.15 7.10 -12.25
N ASN A 69 1.77 7.78 -11.29
CA ASN A 69 3.22 7.85 -11.15
C ASN A 69 3.79 6.78 -10.20
N LEU A 70 2.95 5.95 -9.59
CA LEU A 70 3.37 4.97 -8.61
C LEU A 70 4.24 3.88 -9.26
N GLN A 71 5.49 3.78 -8.85
CA GLN A 71 6.48 2.83 -9.35
C GLN A 71 6.57 1.58 -8.46
N PHE A 72 6.36 1.77 -7.17
CA PHE A 72 6.54 0.74 -6.16
C PHE A 72 5.40 0.74 -5.14
N LEU A 73 4.83 -0.44 -4.92
CA LEU A 73 3.87 -0.71 -3.86
C LEU A 73 4.35 -1.88 -3.00
N GLY A 74 4.58 -1.62 -1.71
CA GLY A 74 5.13 -2.59 -0.78
C GLY A 74 4.20 -2.89 0.39
N PHE A 75 4.10 -4.16 0.75
CA PHE A 75 3.36 -4.63 1.91
C PHE A 75 4.26 -5.46 2.82
N ALA A 76 4.14 -5.27 4.13
CA ALA A 76 4.82 -6.06 5.14
C ALA A 76 3.91 -6.26 6.35
N GLU A 77 3.80 -7.48 6.87
CA GLU A 77 3.01 -7.74 8.09
C GLU A 77 1.56 -7.21 7.97
N MET A 78 0.94 -7.36 6.80
CA MET A 78 -0.44 -6.92 6.53
C MET A 78 -1.44 -8.04 6.79
N PRO A 79 -2.73 -7.73 7.05
CA PRO A 79 -3.78 -8.74 7.18
C PRO A 79 -3.85 -9.63 5.94
N ALA A 80 -4.10 -10.93 6.16
CA ALA A 80 -4.20 -11.91 5.07
C ALA A 80 -5.32 -11.53 4.09
N GLU A 81 -6.42 -10.97 4.59
CA GLU A 81 -7.54 -10.51 3.75
C GLU A 81 -7.11 -9.47 2.70
N LEU A 82 -6.20 -8.57 3.06
CA LEU A 82 -5.66 -7.59 2.12
C LEU A 82 -4.72 -8.26 1.12
N VAL A 83 -3.82 -9.10 1.62
CA VAL A 83 -2.82 -9.81 0.80
C VAL A 83 -3.52 -10.70 -0.24
N ASP A 84 -4.43 -11.56 0.20
CA ASP A 84 -5.20 -12.46 -0.67
C ASP A 84 -6.01 -11.68 -1.71
N SER A 85 -6.49 -10.47 -1.37
CA SER A 85 -7.27 -9.65 -2.30
C SER A 85 -6.45 -9.15 -3.50
N ILE A 86 -5.14 -8.95 -3.34
CA ILE A 86 -4.25 -8.39 -4.36
C ILE A 86 -3.45 -9.46 -5.13
N GLU A 87 -3.44 -10.70 -4.65
CA GLU A 87 -2.87 -11.85 -5.36
C GLU A 87 -3.51 -12.08 -6.73
N GLU A 88 -2.85 -12.85 -7.58
CA GLU A 88 -3.36 -13.20 -8.90
C GLU A 88 -4.73 -13.90 -8.80
N GLY A 89 -5.75 -13.36 -9.47
CA GLY A 89 -7.14 -13.82 -9.38
C GLY A 89 -7.94 -13.23 -8.20
N GLY A 90 -7.31 -12.45 -7.33
CA GLY A 90 -7.97 -11.73 -6.25
C GLY A 90 -8.81 -10.54 -6.73
N PRO A 91 -9.85 -10.14 -5.98
CA PRO A 91 -10.79 -9.07 -6.38
C PRO A 91 -10.16 -7.68 -6.53
N CYS A 92 -9.01 -7.44 -5.88
CA CYS A 92 -8.28 -6.17 -5.92
C CYS A 92 -7.06 -6.19 -6.84
N HIS A 93 -6.76 -7.32 -7.50
CA HIS A 93 -5.59 -7.46 -8.38
C HIS A 93 -5.60 -6.41 -9.52
N GLY A 94 -6.78 -6.13 -10.09
CA GLY A 94 -6.93 -5.12 -11.14
C GLY A 94 -6.47 -3.70 -10.74
N ILE A 95 -6.52 -3.37 -9.44
CA ILE A 95 -6.11 -2.07 -8.92
C ILE A 95 -4.60 -1.87 -9.09
N ILE A 96 -3.81 -2.92 -8.92
CA ILE A 96 -2.33 -2.84 -8.88
C ILE A 96 -1.66 -3.08 -10.25
N ASN A 97 -2.42 -3.41 -11.29
CA ASN A 97 -1.88 -3.77 -12.62
C ASN A 97 -1.02 -2.69 -13.27
N HIS A 98 -1.29 -1.42 -12.98
CA HIS A 98 -0.57 -0.27 -13.52
C HIS A 98 0.74 0.03 -12.77
N ILE A 99 1.07 -0.74 -11.73
CA ILE A 99 2.24 -0.52 -10.87
C ILE A 99 3.36 -1.47 -11.33
N PRO A 100 4.55 -0.94 -11.68
CA PRO A 100 5.67 -1.76 -12.13
C PRO A 100 6.15 -2.79 -11.10
N VAL A 101 6.24 -2.41 -9.82
CA VAL A 101 6.75 -3.31 -8.78
C VAL A 101 5.79 -3.37 -7.61
N VAL A 102 5.21 -4.56 -7.40
CA VAL A 102 4.41 -4.86 -6.22
C VAL A 102 5.10 -5.98 -5.45
N GLN A 103 5.40 -5.74 -4.17
CA GLN A 103 6.14 -6.67 -3.33
C GLN A 103 5.47 -6.88 -1.99
N ILE A 104 5.50 -8.13 -1.53
CA ILE A 104 5.10 -8.49 -0.19
C ILE A 104 6.30 -9.09 0.55
N ARG A 105 6.49 -8.63 1.78
CA ARG A 105 7.46 -9.15 2.73
C ARG A 105 6.78 -10.11 3.69
N GLN A 106 7.20 -11.38 3.63
CA GLN A 106 6.77 -12.44 4.54
C GLN A 106 7.90 -12.74 5.53
N ASN A 107 7.62 -12.65 6.83
CA ASN A 107 8.58 -13.03 7.86
C ASN A 107 8.72 -14.56 7.91
N GLU A 108 9.95 -15.05 7.93
CA GLU A 108 10.28 -16.48 8.02
C GLU A 108 10.92 -16.86 9.36
N GLY A 109 11.21 -15.87 10.19
CA GLY A 109 11.85 -16.07 11.49
C GLY A 109 11.67 -14.88 12.40
N SER A 110 12.36 -14.93 13.54
CA SER A 110 12.31 -13.91 14.57
C SER A 110 13.33 -12.77 14.36
N LYS A 111 14.32 -12.93 13.46
CA LYS A 111 15.29 -11.87 13.18
C LYS A 111 14.77 -10.91 12.13
N PHE A 112 15.26 -9.67 12.19
CA PHE A 112 14.86 -8.61 11.26
C PHE A 112 15.12 -8.94 9.78
N HIS A 113 16.14 -9.74 9.47
CA HIS A 113 16.51 -10.13 8.10
C HIS A 113 15.92 -11.48 7.68
N ASP A 114 15.19 -12.15 8.58
CA ASP A 114 14.57 -13.45 8.28
C ASP A 114 13.22 -13.19 7.60
N TYR A 115 13.28 -12.73 6.35
CA TYR A 115 12.09 -12.53 5.52
C TYR A 115 12.38 -12.90 4.08
N LYS A 116 11.32 -13.32 3.38
CA LYS A 116 11.29 -13.40 1.93
C LYS A 116 10.51 -12.26 1.35
N LEU A 117 10.97 -11.80 0.19
CA LEU A 117 10.23 -10.91 -0.68
C LEU A 117 9.69 -11.74 -1.82
N TYR A 118 8.39 -11.64 -2.03
CA TYR A 118 7.77 -12.16 -3.24
C TYR A 118 7.13 -11.02 -4.01
N ARG A 119 7.16 -11.14 -5.34
CA ARG A 119 6.60 -10.16 -6.25
C ARG A 119 5.24 -10.64 -6.70
N ILE A 120 4.25 -9.75 -6.66
CA ILE A 120 2.99 -9.98 -7.34
C ILE A 120 3.18 -9.62 -8.81
N ARG A 121 2.74 -10.48 -9.72
CA ARG A 121 2.78 -10.20 -11.16
C ARG A 121 1.82 -9.08 -11.49
N THR A 122 2.25 -8.15 -12.31
CA THR A 122 1.44 -7.04 -12.83
C THR A 122 1.59 -6.97 -14.35
N GLN A 123 0.64 -6.31 -15.04
CA GLN A 123 0.59 -6.28 -16.51
C GLN A 123 1.80 -5.60 -17.18
N LEU A 124 2.60 -4.83 -16.44
CA LEU A 124 3.78 -4.13 -16.97
C LEU A 124 5.05 -5.01 -17.05
N ASN A 125 5.00 -6.25 -16.56
CA ASN A 125 6.16 -7.16 -16.51
C ASN A 125 5.98 -8.42 -17.40
N VAL A 126 5.32 -8.27 -18.56
CA VAL A 126 5.23 -9.33 -19.59
C VAL A 126 6.49 -9.36 -20.45
#